data_AF-A0A956XSZ3-F1
#
_entry.id   AF-A0A956XSZ3-F1
#
_cell.length_a   1.000
_cell.length_b   1.000
_cell.length_c   1.000
_cell.angle_alpha   90.00
_cell.angle_beta   90.00
_cell.angle_gamma   90.00
#
_symmetry.space_group_name_H-M   'P 1'
#
loop_
_entity.id
_entity.type
_entity.pdbx_description
1 polymer ?
#
loop_
_entity_poly.entity_id
_entity_poly.type
_entity_poly.pdbx_seq_one_letter_code
_entity_poly.pdbx_strand_id
1 'polypeptide(L)'
;MQRQTPLFCTVCSILAILSLILVGCTAADNVPTPYATRTLSAPGIAPSPTIDLQTSEELYGEKSGYTGAVGQSDLTAASLPSRGVLPPAAAATSESSDSAATVNITLSDGSLWQGDLYAPLPGSIPETTGLVPGVLLVATDRIGWGLLPAQLQLGGLAALVVDAPNNSTDLVTVLSSFSEVNNVDPGLLAVITADTSIPVSLAACQASELCDALVLLSPMERDATQFEELNSLPKWVAAANTDGASYPVALSYTTSVANVTFSEYNTGQGTGLLSNDGVAEDIVTWLTETLKNQ
;
A
#
# COMPACT_ATOMS: atom_id res chain seq x y z
N MET A 1 -41.12 45.07 33.24
CA MET A 1 -40.58 43.75 33.64
C MET A 1 -41.67 42.70 33.46
N GLN A 2 -41.57 41.87 32.43
CA GLN A 2 -42.35 40.64 32.31
C GLN A 2 -41.47 39.64 31.54
N ARG A 3 -40.85 38.71 32.28
CA ARG A 3 -40.06 37.61 31.72
C ARG A 3 -41.02 36.56 31.18
N GLN A 4 -41.10 36.42 29.86
CA GLN A 4 -41.72 35.26 29.22
C GLN A 4 -40.72 34.09 29.29
N THR A 5 -41.15 33.02 29.97
CA THR A 5 -40.41 31.78 30.16
C THR A 5 -40.43 30.89 28.91
N PRO A 6 -39.34 30.17 28.58
CA PRO A 6 -39.24 29.33 27.39
C PRO A 6 -39.89 27.95 27.63
N LEU A 7 -41.21 27.86 27.42
CA LEU A 7 -41.97 26.60 27.53
C LEU A 7 -41.85 25.69 26.28
N PHE A 8 -41.26 26.19 25.19
CA PHE A 8 -41.13 25.45 23.93
C PHE A 8 -39.95 24.46 23.89
N CYS A 9 -38.93 24.64 24.73
CA CYS A 9 -37.72 23.82 24.66
C CYS A 9 -37.88 22.44 25.32
N THR A 10 -38.74 22.34 26.34
CA THR A 10 -38.96 21.09 27.08
C THR A 10 -39.82 20.09 26.32
N VAL A 11 -40.78 20.55 25.51
CA VAL A 11 -41.67 19.67 24.74
C VAL A 11 -40.91 18.95 23.61
N CYS A 12 -39.94 19.62 22.98
CA CYS A 12 -39.14 19.04 21.90
C CYS A 12 -38.18 17.95 22.42
N SER A 13 -37.59 18.16 23.60
CA SER A 13 -36.69 17.18 24.22
C SER A 13 -37.41 15.92 24.70
N ILE A 14 -38.66 16.03 25.18
CA ILE A 14 -39.44 14.85 25.60
C ILE A 14 -39.86 14.02 24.38
N LEU A 15 -40.19 14.66 23.26
CA LEU A 15 -40.58 13.96 22.03
C LEU A 15 -39.42 13.15 21.43
N ALA A 16 -38.19 13.69 21.47
CA ALA A 16 -36.99 13.00 20.98
C ALA A 16 -36.61 11.77 21.83
N ILE A 17 -36.79 11.86 23.16
CA ILE A 17 -36.53 10.73 24.06
C ILE A 17 -37.58 9.63 23.86
N LEU A 18 -38.85 9.99 23.64
CA LEU A 18 -39.90 9.00 23.41
C LEU A 18 -39.71 8.23 22.09
N SER A 19 -39.20 8.88 21.03
CA SER A 19 -38.86 8.17 19.78
C SER A 19 -37.72 7.17 19.94
N LEU A 20 -36.79 7.39 20.88
CA LEU A 20 -35.66 6.48 21.11
C LEU A 20 -36.09 5.16 21.77
N ILE A 21 -37.16 5.18 22.57
CA ILE A 21 -37.62 4.01 23.34
C ILE A 21 -38.41 3.03 22.45
N LEU A 22 -39.04 3.49 21.35
CA LEU A 22 -39.80 2.61 20.46
C LEU A 22 -38.95 1.77 19.49
N VAL A 23 -37.65 2.04 19.33
CA VAL A 23 -36.77 1.29 18.42
C VAL A 23 -36.21 0.01 19.07
N GLY A 24 -36.35 -0.17 20.38
CA GLY A 24 -35.78 -1.30 21.13
C GLY A 24 -36.62 -2.58 21.19
N CYS A 25 -37.78 -2.64 20.53
CA CYS A 25 -38.71 -3.77 20.65
C CYS A 25 -38.87 -4.50 19.30
N THR A 26 -37.79 -5.08 18.78
CA THR A 26 -37.88 -6.12 17.76
C THR A 26 -37.88 -7.48 18.46
N ALA A 27 -38.91 -8.28 18.18
CA ALA A 27 -39.08 -9.60 18.76
C ALA A 27 -37.91 -10.51 18.35
N ALA A 28 -37.28 -11.17 19.32
CA ALA A 28 -36.30 -12.21 19.08
C ALA A 28 -37.04 -13.51 18.70
N ASP A 29 -37.45 -13.63 17.44
CA ASP A 29 -37.85 -14.91 16.85
C ASP A 29 -36.59 -15.75 16.54
N ASN A 30 -35.93 -16.22 17.59
CA ASN A 30 -34.94 -17.30 17.48
C ASN A 30 -35.67 -18.63 17.40
N VAL A 31 -36.32 -18.90 16.26
CA VAL A 31 -36.72 -20.26 15.90
C VAL A 31 -35.47 -20.95 15.34
N PRO A 32 -34.99 -22.06 15.94
CA PRO A 32 -33.89 -22.82 15.36
C PRO A 32 -34.32 -23.34 13.99
N THR A 33 -33.67 -22.87 12.93
CA THR A 33 -33.82 -23.47 11.60
C THR A 33 -33.34 -24.93 11.69
N PRO A 34 -34.13 -25.92 11.22
CA PRO A 34 -33.67 -27.29 11.18
C PRO A 34 -32.43 -27.36 10.29
N TYR A 35 -31.33 -27.87 10.84
CA TYR A 35 -30.10 -28.14 10.08
C TYR A 35 -30.45 -28.94 8.83
N ALA A 36 -30.09 -28.42 7.66
CA ALA A 36 -30.14 -29.19 6.43
C ALA A 36 -29.16 -30.36 6.58
N THR A 37 -29.69 -31.58 6.70
CA THR A 37 -28.89 -32.80 6.56
C THR A 37 -28.31 -32.78 5.16
N ARG A 38 -27.02 -32.41 5.02
CA ARG A 38 -26.30 -32.51 3.76
C ARG A 38 -26.18 -33.98 3.39
N THR A 39 -27.14 -34.47 2.61
CA THR A 39 -26.92 -35.68 1.81
C THR A 39 -25.91 -35.33 0.73
N LEU A 40 -24.70 -35.89 0.88
CA LEU A 40 -23.62 -35.83 -0.10
C LEU A 40 -24.19 -36.23 -1.48
N SER A 41 -24.31 -35.24 -2.37
CA SER A 41 -24.73 -35.43 -3.77
C SER A 41 -23.53 -35.69 -4.68
N ALA A 42 -22.33 -35.83 -4.13
CA ALA A 42 -21.16 -36.21 -4.89
C ALA A 42 -21.28 -37.69 -5.28
N PRO A 43 -21.05 -38.05 -6.56
CA PRO A 43 -20.86 -39.44 -6.94
C PRO A 43 -19.81 -40.05 -6.02
N GLY A 44 -20.11 -41.18 -5.38
CA GLY A 44 -19.13 -41.91 -4.59
C GLY A 44 -17.99 -42.30 -5.51
N ILE A 45 -16.88 -41.55 -5.45
CA ILE A 45 -15.67 -41.89 -6.17
C ILE A 45 -15.22 -43.22 -5.56
N ALA A 46 -15.36 -44.30 -6.32
CA ALA A 46 -14.81 -45.58 -5.91
C ALA A 46 -13.31 -45.37 -5.67
N PRO A 47 -12.74 -45.83 -4.54
CA PRO A 47 -11.32 -45.70 -4.29
C PRO A 47 -10.57 -46.31 -5.48
N SER A 48 -9.66 -45.54 -6.06
CA SER A 48 -8.79 -46.02 -7.12
C SER A 48 -8.09 -47.29 -6.63
N PRO A 49 -8.13 -48.41 -7.38
CA PRO A 49 -7.50 -49.66 -6.97
C PRO A 49 -5.96 -49.60 -7.01
N THR A 50 -5.41 -48.46 -7.44
CA THR A 50 -3.98 -48.23 -7.56
C THR A 50 -3.58 -47.15 -6.57
N ILE A 51 -2.77 -47.54 -5.57
CA ILE A 51 -2.04 -46.60 -4.72
C ILE A 51 -0.80 -46.19 -5.52
N ASP A 52 -0.81 -44.97 -6.05
CA ASP A 52 0.39 -44.37 -6.63
C ASP A 52 1.25 -43.83 -5.47
N LEU A 53 2.27 -44.59 -5.08
CA LEU A 53 3.24 -44.20 -4.06
C LEU A 53 4.36 -43.43 -4.75
N GLN A 54 4.18 -42.12 -4.90
CA GLN A 54 5.23 -41.24 -5.38
C GLN A 54 6.19 -40.92 -4.23
N THR A 55 7.48 -41.00 -4.51
CA THR A 55 8.53 -40.60 -3.57
C THR A 55 8.58 -39.08 -3.43
N SER A 56 9.15 -38.56 -2.34
CA SER A 56 9.35 -37.12 -2.14
C SER A 56 10.10 -36.48 -3.32
N GLU A 57 10.98 -37.23 -3.97
CA GLU A 57 11.76 -36.77 -5.12
C GLU A 57 10.95 -36.77 -6.43
N GLU A 58 9.88 -37.57 -6.54
CA GLU A 58 8.94 -37.53 -7.66
C GLU A 58 7.87 -36.44 -7.48
N LEU A 59 7.50 -36.12 -6.23
CA LEU A 59 6.57 -35.05 -5.89
C LEU A 59 7.22 -33.65 -5.84
N TYR A 60 8.50 -33.56 -5.47
CA TYR A 60 9.21 -32.30 -5.20
C TYR A 60 10.57 -32.18 -5.91
N GLY A 61 10.93 -33.12 -6.79
CA GLY A 61 12.17 -33.07 -7.55
C GLY A 61 12.16 -32.02 -8.65
N GLU A 62 13.35 -31.54 -8.99
CA GLU A 62 13.67 -30.43 -9.91
C GLU A 62 13.34 -30.69 -11.40
N LYS A 63 12.48 -31.68 -11.71
CA LYS A 63 12.22 -32.11 -13.08
C LYS A 63 11.09 -31.28 -13.68
N SER A 64 11.42 -30.49 -14.71
CA SER A 64 10.46 -29.61 -15.41
C SER A 64 9.24 -30.39 -15.89
N GLY A 65 8.07 -30.12 -15.33
CA GLY A 65 6.81 -30.74 -15.74
C GLY A 65 5.76 -30.88 -14.64
N TYR A 66 6.13 -30.75 -13.36
CA TYR A 66 5.17 -30.74 -12.25
C TYR A 66 4.99 -29.33 -11.67
N THR A 67 3.79 -28.79 -11.84
CA THR A 67 3.27 -27.63 -11.08
C THR A 67 2.92 -28.10 -9.67
N GLY A 68 3.92 -28.42 -8.85
CA GLY A 68 3.70 -28.61 -7.42
C GLY A 68 3.02 -27.35 -6.89
N ALA A 69 1.79 -27.50 -6.40
CA ALA A 69 0.97 -26.39 -5.97
C ALA A 69 1.74 -25.53 -4.96
N VAL A 70 1.94 -24.26 -5.34
CA VAL A 70 2.39 -23.18 -4.48
C VAL A 70 1.56 -23.23 -3.18
N GLY A 71 2.21 -23.50 -2.04
CA GLY A 71 1.54 -23.38 -0.74
C GLY A 71 1.96 -24.34 0.39
N GLN A 72 2.62 -25.48 0.13
CA GLN A 72 3.03 -26.40 1.21
C GLN A 72 4.53 -26.58 1.42
N SER A 73 5.36 -26.18 0.46
CA SER A 73 6.81 -26.42 0.50
C SER A 73 7.64 -25.14 0.36
N ASP A 74 7.08 -23.98 0.73
CA ASP A 74 7.91 -22.78 0.86
C ASP A 74 8.72 -22.88 2.15
N LEU A 75 10.00 -23.26 2.02
CA LEU A 75 10.95 -23.39 3.13
C LEU A 75 11.10 -22.08 3.92
N THR A 76 10.84 -20.94 3.27
CA THR A 76 10.83 -19.60 3.87
C THR A 76 9.62 -19.43 4.79
N ALA A 77 8.44 -19.90 4.36
CA ALA A 77 7.22 -19.88 5.18
C ALA A 77 7.28 -20.89 6.35
N ALA A 78 7.89 -22.07 6.13
CA ALA A 78 7.98 -23.13 7.12
C ALA A 78 9.06 -22.88 8.21
N SER A 79 10.02 -21.98 7.96
CA SER A 79 11.07 -21.63 8.92
C SER A 79 10.71 -20.45 9.83
N LEU A 80 9.61 -19.75 9.55
CA LEU A 80 9.14 -18.66 10.40
C LEU A 80 8.62 -19.21 11.74
N PRO A 81 8.91 -18.55 12.88
CA PRO A 81 8.36 -18.91 14.18
C PRO A 81 6.82 -18.89 14.11
N SER A 82 6.12 -19.52 15.06
CA SER A 82 4.65 -19.73 14.99
C SER A 82 3.77 -18.45 14.94
N ARG A 83 4.40 -17.27 14.84
CA ARG A 83 3.80 -15.93 14.68
C ARG A 83 4.65 -15.00 13.80
N GLY A 84 5.60 -15.54 13.03
CA GLY A 84 6.38 -14.76 12.08
C GLY A 84 5.46 -14.21 10.99
N VAL A 85 5.63 -12.94 10.64
CA VAL A 85 4.91 -12.34 9.53
C VAL A 85 5.46 -12.97 8.26
N LEU A 86 4.56 -13.53 7.43
CA LEU A 86 4.95 -14.04 6.12
C LEU A 86 5.27 -12.85 5.22
N PRO A 87 6.39 -12.88 4.49
CA PRO A 87 6.63 -11.91 3.42
C PRO A 87 5.40 -11.86 2.50
N PRO A 88 5.04 -10.69 1.93
CA PRO A 88 3.88 -10.58 1.06
C PRO A 88 3.99 -11.57 -0.10
N ALA A 89 3.12 -12.57 -0.12
CA ALA A 89 3.10 -13.53 -1.21
C ALA A 89 2.48 -12.87 -2.43
N ALA A 90 3.23 -12.81 -3.53
CA ALA A 90 2.68 -12.50 -4.84
C ALA A 90 1.59 -13.53 -5.17
N ALA A 91 0.35 -13.09 -5.32
CA ALA A 91 -0.73 -13.91 -5.87
C ALA A 91 -0.54 -14.01 -7.41
N ALA A 92 0.62 -14.46 -7.87
CA ALA A 92 0.96 -14.54 -9.28
C ALA A 92 0.73 -15.95 -9.81
N THR A 93 -0.14 -16.08 -10.82
CA THR A 93 -0.07 -17.15 -11.82
C THR A 93 1.14 -16.89 -12.71
N SER A 94 1.99 -17.90 -12.93
CA SER A 94 3.34 -17.84 -13.53
C SER A 94 3.47 -17.33 -14.98
N GLU A 95 2.54 -16.54 -15.50
CA GLU A 95 2.51 -16.10 -16.89
C GLU A 95 2.43 -14.58 -17.03
N SER A 96 3.49 -13.86 -16.63
CA SER A 96 3.96 -12.62 -17.28
C SER A 96 4.99 -11.92 -16.37
N SER A 97 6.25 -11.90 -16.82
CA SER A 97 7.33 -11.16 -16.17
C SER A 97 7.21 -9.63 -16.26
N ASP A 98 6.15 -9.13 -16.91
CA ASP A 98 5.85 -7.70 -17.15
C ASP A 98 4.62 -7.20 -16.37
N SER A 99 3.97 -8.05 -15.58
CA SER A 99 2.69 -7.71 -14.94
C SER A 99 2.83 -7.51 -13.45
N ALA A 100 2.13 -6.50 -12.94
CA ALA A 100 1.95 -6.27 -11.51
C ALA A 100 1.43 -7.53 -10.82
N ALA A 101 2.06 -7.91 -9.71
CA ALA A 101 1.61 -9.01 -8.87
C ALA A 101 0.78 -8.44 -7.72
N THR A 102 -0.48 -8.86 -7.61
CA THR A 102 -1.28 -8.51 -6.44
C THR A 102 -0.67 -9.14 -5.18
N VAL A 103 -0.42 -8.32 -4.17
CA VAL A 103 0.08 -8.74 -2.86
C VAL A 103 -0.91 -8.38 -1.76
N ASN A 104 -0.99 -9.22 -0.75
CA ASN A 104 -1.73 -8.93 0.48
C ASN A 104 -0.74 -8.77 1.63
N ILE A 105 -0.81 -7.62 2.31
CA ILE A 105 0.01 -7.25 3.45
C ILE A 105 -0.85 -7.34 4.69
N THR A 106 -0.37 -8.04 5.71
CA THR A 106 -1.10 -8.13 6.98
C THR A 106 -0.71 -6.94 7.86
N LEU A 107 -1.68 -6.10 8.19
CA LEU A 107 -1.49 -4.95 9.06
C LEU A 107 -1.35 -5.36 10.53
N SER A 108 -0.97 -4.39 11.37
CA SER A 108 -0.75 -4.60 12.81
C SER A 108 -2.01 -5.07 13.56
N ASP A 109 -3.19 -4.74 13.06
CA ASP A 109 -4.49 -5.16 13.57
C ASP A 109 -4.95 -6.53 13.04
N GLY A 110 -4.16 -7.15 12.16
CA GLY A 110 -4.46 -8.42 11.49
C GLY A 110 -5.35 -8.30 10.27
N SER A 111 -5.74 -7.09 9.87
CA SER A 111 -6.46 -6.87 8.62
C SER A 111 -5.54 -7.10 7.42
N LEU A 112 -6.13 -7.54 6.30
CA LEU A 112 -5.41 -7.72 5.04
C LEU A 112 -5.56 -6.46 4.20
N TRP A 113 -4.44 -5.92 3.78
CA TRP A 113 -4.37 -4.77 2.91
C TRP A 113 -3.76 -5.16 1.57
N GLN A 114 -4.36 -4.66 0.49
CA GLN A 114 -4.01 -5.08 -0.87
C GLN A 114 -3.11 -4.04 -1.53
N GLY A 115 -2.08 -4.51 -2.22
CA GLY A 115 -1.22 -3.70 -3.07
C GLY A 115 -0.85 -4.41 -4.35
N ASP A 116 -0.18 -3.69 -5.24
CA ASP A 116 0.31 -4.20 -6.52
C ASP A 116 1.82 -4.03 -6.57
N LEU A 117 2.53 -5.16 -6.62
CA LEU A 117 3.98 -5.24 -6.60
C LEU A 117 4.53 -5.38 -8.02
N TYR A 118 5.44 -4.49 -8.39
CA TYR A 118 6.23 -4.51 -9.61
C TYR A 118 7.66 -4.90 -9.24
N ALA A 119 7.95 -6.20 -9.34
CA ALA A 119 9.27 -6.74 -9.07
C ALA A 119 10.28 -6.27 -10.13
N PRO A 120 11.57 -6.08 -9.79
CA PRO A 120 12.57 -5.66 -10.77
C PRO A 120 12.67 -6.64 -11.93
N LEU A 121 12.87 -6.11 -13.15
CA LEU A 121 13.01 -6.94 -14.35
C LEU A 121 14.29 -7.79 -14.28
N PRO A 122 14.27 -9.03 -14.83
CA PRO A 122 15.46 -9.85 -14.96
C PRO A 122 16.57 -9.09 -15.70
N GLY A 123 17.77 -9.03 -15.11
CA GLY A 123 18.91 -8.28 -15.66
C GLY A 123 19.05 -6.83 -15.16
N SER A 124 18.06 -6.31 -14.42
CA SER A 124 18.16 -5.02 -13.71
C SER A 124 18.73 -5.18 -12.31
N ILE A 125 18.75 -6.42 -11.79
CA ILE A 125 19.25 -6.77 -10.47
C ILE A 125 20.79 -6.85 -10.54
N PRO A 126 21.54 -6.08 -9.72
CA PRO A 126 22.99 -6.18 -9.66
C PRO A 126 23.44 -7.57 -9.23
N GLU A 127 24.34 -8.21 -9.99
CA GLU A 127 24.88 -9.54 -9.66
C GLU A 127 25.60 -9.59 -8.31
N THR A 128 26.07 -8.43 -7.84
CA THR A 128 26.89 -8.31 -6.62
C THR A 128 26.08 -8.33 -5.33
N THR A 129 24.91 -7.68 -5.32
CA THR A 129 24.07 -7.54 -4.12
C THR A 129 22.80 -8.36 -4.21
N GLY A 130 22.27 -8.57 -5.43
CA GLY A 130 20.95 -9.17 -5.61
C GLY A 130 19.80 -8.27 -5.16
N LEU A 131 20.08 -7.03 -4.73
CA LEU A 131 19.12 -6.09 -4.18
C LEU A 131 19.01 -4.85 -5.06
N VAL A 132 17.79 -4.33 -5.23
CA VAL A 132 17.48 -3.09 -5.94
C VAL A 132 16.77 -2.11 -4.99
N PRO A 133 16.86 -0.80 -5.25
CA PRO A 133 16.09 0.17 -4.47
C PRO A 133 14.58 -0.04 -4.64
N GLY A 134 13.83 0.19 -3.57
CA GLY A 134 12.38 0.07 -3.53
C GLY A 134 11.67 1.41 -3.54
N VAL A 135 10.50 1.48 -4.16
CA VAL A 135 9.66 2.67 -4.22
C VAL A 135 8.23 2.32 -3.81
N LEU A 136 7.75 2.92 -2.73
CA LEU A 136 6.37 2.80 -2.28
C LEU A 136 5.53 3.95 -2.83
N LEU A 137 4.50 3.65 -3.60
CA LEU A 137 3.55 4.62 -4.16
C LEU A 137 2.27 4.61 -3.34
N VAL A 138 1.94 5.75 -2.72
CA VAL A 138 0.83 5.91 -1.77
C VAL A 138 -0.10 7.00 -2.26
N ALA A 139 -1.32 6.63 -2.63
CA ALA A 139 -2.37 7.59 -2.98
C ALA A 139 -3.74 7.10 -2.51
N THR A 140 -4.75 7.97 -2.52
CA THR A 140 -6.13 7.59 -2.17
C THR A 140 -6.70 6.52 -3.10
N ASP A 141 -6.22 6.47 -4.35
CA ASP A 141 -6.60 5.48 -5.35
C ASP A 141 -5.35 5.00 -6.11
N ARG A 142 -5.09 3.69 -6.07
CA ARG A 142 -3.99 3.05 -6.80
C ARG A 142 -4.03 3.27 -8.31
N ILE A 143 -5.21 3.43 -8.91
CA ILE A 143 -5.37 3.59 -10.37
C ILE A 143 -4.76 4.91 -10.85
N GLY A 144 -4.74 5.94 -9.99
CA GLY A 144 -4.22 7.27 -10.33
C GLY A 144 -2.76 7.28 -10.75
N TRP A 145 -1.97 6.29 -10.32
CA TRP A 145 -0.55 6.18 -10.67
C TRP A 145 -0.27 5.85 -12.14
N GLY A 146 -1.27 5.35 -12.87
CA GLY A 146 -1.16 5.06 -14.30
C GLY A 146 0.02 4.13 -14.62
N LEU A 147 0.95 4.61 -15.44
CA LEU A 147 2.12 3.84 -15.89
C LEU A 147 3.38 4.06 -15.05
N LEU A 148 3.35 4.97 -14.06
CA LEU A 148 4.54 5.28 -13.26
C LEU A 148 5.18 4.04 -12.62
N PRO A 149 4.44 3.08 -12.00
CA PRO A 149 5.05 1.89 -11.41
C PRO A 149 5.84 1.05 -12.42
N ALA A 150 5.31 0.89 -13.64
CA ALA A 150 5.99 0.18 -14.71
C ALA A 150 7.23 0.95 -15.21
N GLN A 151 7.20 2.27 -15.23
CA GLN A 151 8.37 3.08 -15.58
C GLN A 151 9.47 3.01 -14.52
N LEU A 152 9.11 2.95 -13.23
CA LEU A 152 10.06 2.69 -12.14
C LEU A 152 10.71 1.31 -12.29
N GLN A 153 9.91 0.29 -12.61
CA GLN A 153 10.39 -1.06 -12.90
C GLN A 153 11.39 -1.09 -14.06
N LEU A 154 11.11 -0.38 -15.16
CA LEU A 154 12.02 -0.20 -16.29
C LEU A 154 13.28 0.60 -15.91
N GLY A 155 13.18 1.49 -14.93
CA GLY A 155 14.31 2.19 -14.31
C GLY A 155 15.19 1.30 -13.42
N GLY A 156 14.82 0.03 -13.23
CA GLY A 156 15.52 -0.93 -12.38
C GLY A 156 15.18 -0.82 -10.90
N LEU A 157 14.05 -0.20 -10.55
CA LEU A 157 13.54 -0.04 -9.20
C LEU A 157 12.41 -1.05 -8.94
N ALA A 158 12.30 -1.55 -7.72
CA ALA A 158 11.09 -2.27 -7.31
C ALA A 158 10.01 -1.24 -6.94
N ALA A 159 8.76 -1.44 -7.37
CA ALA A 159 7.67 -0.54 -7.01
C ALA A 159 6.52 -1.28 -6.33
N LEU A 160 6.03 -0.77 -5.21
CA LEU A 160 4.84 -1.27 -4.54
C LEU A 160 3.78 -0.16 -4.54
N VAL A 161 2.62 -0.44 -5.11
CA VAL A 161 1.51 0.49 -5.18
C VAL A 161 0.46 0.09 -4.14
N VAL A 162 0.14 1.00 -3.23
CA VAL A 162 -0.86 0.79 -2.19
C VAL A 162 -1.85 1.95 -2.17
N ASP A 163 -3.07 1.66 -1.73
CA ASP A 163 -3.98 2.72 -1.30
C ASP A 163 -3.36 3.45 -0.08
N ALA A 164 -3.85 4.63 0.27
CA ALA A 164 -3.38 5.34 1.47
C ALA A 164 -4.02 4.72 2.73
N PRO A 165 -3.25 4.40 3.77
CA PRO A 165 -3.83 3.91 5.01
C PRO A 165 -4.50 5.05 5.76
N ASN A 166 -5.37 4.71 6.71
CA ASN A 166 -6.00 5.71 7.58
C ASN A 166 -5.03 6.31 8.60
N ASN A 167 -3.89 5.68 8.85
CA ASN A 167 -2.91 6.11 9.85
C ASN A 167 -1.47 5.76 9.43
N SER A 168 -0.49 6.44 10.02
CA SER A 168 0.92 6.27 9.68
C SER A 168 1.50 4.95 10.20
N THR A 169 0.98 4.39 11.30
CA THR A 169 1.46 3.12 11.87
C THR A 169 1.26 1.94 10.91
N ASP A 170 0.13 1.91 10.21
CA ASP A 170 -0.15 0.91 9.19
C ASP A 170 0.75 1.11 7.97
N LEU A 171 1.06 2.35 7.59
CA LEU A 171 2.00 2.63 6.52
C LEU A 171 3.44 2.20 6.87
N VAL A 172 3.87 2.38 8.12
CA VAL A 172 5.15 1.87 8.61
C VAL A 172 5.19 0.35 8.53
N THR A 173 4.06 -0.32 8.85
CA THR A 173 3.95 -1.77 8.71
C THR A 173 4.11 -2.19 7.25
N VAL A 174 3.50 -1.45 6.32
CA VAL A 174 3.68 -1.69 4.87
C VAL A 174 5.11 -1.46 4.41
N LEU A 175 5.76 -0.38 4.85
CA LEU A 175 7.17 -0.13 4.53
C LEU A 175 8.05 -1.29 5.01
N SER A 176 7.84 -1.76 6.25
CA SER A 176 8.54 -2.92 6.79
C SER A 176 8.28 -4.18 5.95
N SER A 177 7.03 -4.47 5.62
CA SER A 177 6.69 -5.64 4.78
C SER A 177 7.26 -5.53 3.36
N PHE A 178 7.35 -4.32 2.81
CA PHE A 178 7.95 -4.08 1.50
C PHE A 178 9.46 -4.28 1.53
N SER A 179 10.13 -3.88 2.61
CA SER A 179 11.57 -4.11 2.82
C SER A 179 11.95 -5.59 2.92
N GLU A 180 10.98 -6.46 3.23
CA GLU A 180 11.14 -7.92 3.29
C GLU A 180 10.86 -8.62 1.95
N VAL A 181 10.45 -7.89 0.90
CA VAL A 181 10.24 -8.46 -0.43
C VAL A 181 11.59 -8.83 -1.04
N ASN A 182 11.67 -10.05 -1.58
CA ASN A 182 12.88 -10.54 -2.23
C ASN A 182 13.40 -9.56 -3.28
N ASN A 183 14.72 -9.29 -3.21
CA ASN A 183 15.46 -8.37 -4.07
C ASN A 183 15.22 -6.88 -3.83
N VAL A 184 14.48 -6.47 -2.78
CA VAL A 184 14.38 -5.06 -2.37
C VAL A 184 15.46 -4.76 -1.34
N ASP A 185 16.19 -3.65 -1.51
CA ASP A 185 17.15 -3.17 -0.52
C ASP A 185 16.44 -2.37 0.59
N PRO A 186 16.43 -2.85 1.85
CA PRO A 186 15.78 -2.15 2.95
C PRO A 186 16.44 -0.81 3.31
N GLY A 187 17.68 -0.55 2.87
CA GLY A 187 18.39 0.69 3.11
C GLY A 187 18.34 1.67 1.93
N LEU A 188 17.54 1.39 0.91
CA LEU A 188 17.31 2.26 -0.24
C LEU A 188 15.83 2.27 -0.62
N LEU A 189 14.97 2.79 0.26
CA LEU A 189 13.54 2.94 -0.03
C LEU A 189 13.12 4.39 -0.20
N ALA A 190 12.30 4.63 -1.20
CA ALA A 190 11.65 5.91 -1.42
C ALA A 190 10.13 5.81 -1.26
N VAL A 191 9.50 6.90 -0.84
CA VAL A 191 8.03 7.03 -0.81
C VAL A 191 7.60 8.10 -1.80
N ILE A 192 6.67 7.76 -2.69
CA ILE A 192 5.96 8.71 -3.55
C ILE A 192 4.54 8.84 -3.03
N THR A 193 4.11 10.05 -2.73
CA THR A 193 2.79 10.31 -2.16
C THR A 193 2.12 11.50 -2.82
N ALA A 194 0.79 11.43 -2.92
CA ALA A 194 -0.03 12.44 -3.57
C ALA A 194 -1.24 12.84 -2.73
N ASP A 195 -1.76 14.05 -2.95
CA ASP A 195 -3.02 14.53 -2.42
C ASP A 195 -3.11 14.46 -0.87
N THR A 196 -4.18 13.88 -0.36
CA THR A 196 -4.51 13.78 1.07
C THR A 196 -3.70 12.72 1.80
N SER A 197 -2.93 11.90 1.08
CA SER A 197 -2.07 10.88 1.70
C SER A 197 -0.74 11.43 2.23
N ILE A 198 -0.38 12.66 1.85
CA ILE A 198 0.90 13.28 2.20
C ILE A 198 1.15 13.35 3.72
N PRO A 199 0.20 13.83 4.56
CA PRO A 199 0.44 13.89 6.01
C PRO A 199 0.70 12.50 6.63
N VAL A 200 0.00 11.47 6.15
CA VAL A 200 0.18 10.09 6.64
C VAL A 200 1.56 9.55 6.23
N SER A 201 1.97 9.80 4.98
CA SER A 201 3.28 9.41 4.45
C SER A 201 4.44 10.13 5.13
N LEU A 202 4.31 11.44 5.40
CA LEU A 202 5.30 12.21 6.15
C LEU A 202 5.48 11.67 7.56
N ALA A 203 4.37 11.46 8.28
CA ALA A 203 4.41 10.90 9.63
C ALA A 203 4.98 9.46 9.64
N ALA A 204 4.76 8.67 8.59
CA ALA A 204 5.32 7.33 8.47
C ALA A 204 6.84 7.35 8.21
N CYS A 205 7.32 8.21 7.30
CA CYS A 205 8.75 8.40 7.06
C CYS A 205 9.47 8.98 8.28
N GLN A 206 8.80 9.77 9.10
CA GLN A 206 9.37 10.23 10.36
C GLN A 206 9.48 9.12 11.40
N ALA A 207 8.50 8.21 11.43
CA ALA A 207 8.45 7.10 12.37
C ALA A 207 9.30 5.90 11.95
N SER A 208 9.82 5.87 10.72
CA SER A 208 10.56 4.75 10.15
C SER A 208 11.91 5.19 9.61
N GLU A 209 12.98 4.54 10.06
CA GLU A 209 14.34 4.74 9.53
C GLU A 209 14.52 4.14 8.13
N LEU A 210 13.49 3.46 7.60
CA LEU A 210 13.52 2.83 6.29
C LEU A 210 13.28 3.82 5.13
N CYS A 211 12.89 5.07 5.39
CA CYS A 211 12.56 6.03 4.32
C CYS A 211 13.79 6.89 3.99
N ASP A 212 14.40 6.65 2.83
CA ASP A 212 15.64 7.31 2.38
C ASP A 212 15.39 8.47 1.40
N ALA A 213 14.25 8.50 0.71
CA ALA A 213 13.87 9.58 -0.18
C ALA A 213 12.34 9.78 -0.23
N LEU A 214 11.91 11.00 -0.53
CA LEU A 214 10.49 11.36 -0.56
C LEU A 214 10.12 12.18 -1.79
N VAL A 215 9.03 11.80 -2.45
CA VAL A 215 8.44 12.49 -3.59
C VAL A 215 7.03 12.93 -3.24
N LEU A 216 6.75 14.23 -3.27
CA LEU A 216 5.45 14.81 -2.95
C LEU A 216 4.79 15.40 -4.19
N LEU A 217 3.58 14.91 -4.51
CA LEU A 217 2.77 15.41 -5.62
C LEU A 217 1.59 16.24 -5.08
N SER A 218 1.62 17.55 -5.37
CA SER A 218 0.60 18.53 -4.96
C SER A 218 0.35 18.56 -3.45
N PRO A 219 1.34 18.90 -2.62
CA PRO A 219 1.14 19.05 -1.18
C PRO A 219 0.13 20.15 -0.87
N MET A 220 -0.92 19.83 -0.11
CA MET A 220 -1.97 20.79 0.28
C MET A 220 -1.84 21.27 1.72
N GLU A 221 -1.11 20.53 2.57
CA GLU A 221 -0.95 20.84 3.98
C GLU A 221 0.20 21.83 4.18
N ARG A 222 -0.04 22.93 4.89
CA ARG A 222 0.97 23.98 5.10
C ARG A 222 1.88 23.67 6.30
N ASP A 223 1.53 22.68 7.11
CA ASP A 223 2.32 22.33 8.29
C ASP A 223 3.71 21.80 7.90
N ALA A 224 4.69 22.69 7.89
CA ALA A 224 6.06 22.39 7.51
C ALA A 224 6.83 21.65 8.61
N THR A 225 6.32 21.54 9.84
CA THR A 225 7.10 20.97 10.95
C THR A 225 7.49 19.51 10.69
N GLN A 226 6.54 18.71 10.19
CA GLN A 226 6.82 17.31 9.82
C GLN A 226 7.81 17.22 8.66
N PHE A 227 7.73 18.16 7.73
CA PHE A 227 8.61 18.21 6.56
C PHE A 227 10.04 18.67 6.91
N GLU A 228 10.17 19.56 7.90
CA GLU A 228 11.43 20.01 8.51
C GLU A 228 12.10 18.90 9.34
N GLU A 229 11.34 18.07 10.06
CA GLU A 229 11.89 16.96 10.84
C GLU A 229 12.59 15.92 9.95
N LEU A 230 12.22 15.86 8.67
CA LEU A 230 12.85 15.02 7.63
C LEU A 230 14.01 15.72 6.90
N ASN A 231 14.68 16.71 7.50
CA ASN A 231 15.73 17.53 6.86
C ASN A 231 16.92 16.75 6.27
N SER A 232 17.22 15.55 6.78
CA SER A 232 18.28 14.70 6.25
C SER A 232 17.91 14.02 4.93
N LEU A 233 16.62 13.87 4.64
CA LEU A 233 16.15 13.12 3.48
C LEU A 233 16.12 14.00 2.23
N PRO A 234 16.64 13.53 1.08
CA PRO A 234 16.39 14.15 -0.21
C PRO A 234 14.88 14.13 -0.51
N LYS A 235 14.36 15.29 -0.91
CA LYS A 235 12.94 15.51 -1.18
C LYS A 235 12.75 16.06 -2.58
N TRP A 236 11.79 15.53 -3.31
CA TRP A 236 11.32 16.09 -4.57
C TRP A 236 9.86 16.49 -4.43
N VAL A 237 9.53 17.72 -4.82
CA VAL A 237 8.19 18.29 -4.68
C VAL A 237 7.72 18.80 -6.03
N ALA A 238 6.52 18.42 -6.42
CA ALA A 238 5.88 18.93 -7.62
C ALA A 238 4.49 19.50 -7.34
N ALA A 239 4.17 20.58 -8.04
CA ALA A 239 2.83 21.16 -8.05
C ALA A 239 2.57 21.86 -9.39
N ALA A 240 1.29 21.94 -9.77
CA ALA A 240 0.88 22.70 -10.93
C ALA A 240 0.70 24.18 -10.58
N ASN A 241 1.21 25.10 -11.39
CA ASN A 241 1.03 26.54 -11.17
C ASN A 241 -0.43 27.03 -11.26
N THR A 242 -1.30 26.24 -11.90
CA THR A 242 -2.75 26.50 -11.89
C THR A 242 -3.46 25.99 -10.63
N ASP A 243 -2.82 25.15 -9.81
CA ASP A 243 -3.39 24.65 -8.56
C ASP A 243 -3.15 25.65 -7.43
N GLY A 244 -4.17 26.49 -7.19
CA GLY A 244 -4.12 27.51 -6.14
C GLY A 244 -4.06 26.97 -4.71
N ALA A 245 -4.33 25.68 -4.48
CA ALA A 245 -4.24 25.08 -3.16
C ALA A 245 -2.82 24.53 -2.91
N SER A 246 -2.29 23.70 -3.83
CA SER A 246 -1.02 23.01 -3.59
C SER A 246 0.22 23.80 -3.99
N TYR A 247 0.16 24.62 -5.04
CA TYR A 247 1.32 25.39 -5.51
C TYR A 247 1.95 26.30 -4.46
N PRO A 248 1.20 27.17 -3.74
CA PRO A 248 1.80 28.03 -2.72
C PRO A 248 2.41 27.24 -1.55
N VAL A 249 1.87 26.05 -1.26
CA VAL A 249 2.41 25.15 -0.22
C VAL A 249 3.72 24.52 -0.70
N ALA A 250 3.73 23.94 -1.90
CA ALA A 250 4.93 23.37 -2.52
C ALA A 250 6.07 24.39 -2.61
N LEU A 251 5.77 25.62 -3.01
CA LEU A 251 6.76 26.70 -3.06
C LEU A 251 7.30 27.05 -1.66
N SER A 252 6.46 27.04 -0.63
CA SER A 252 6.89 27.35 0.74
C SER A 252 7.91 26.34 1.29
N TYR A 253 7.84 25.07 0.86
CA TYR A 253 8.81 24.04 1.22
C TYR A 253 10.22 24.34 0.71
N THR A 254 10.34 24.91 -0.49
CA THR A 254 11.64 25.30 -1.06
C THR A 254 12.37 26.38 -0.28
N THR A 255 11.61 27.21 0.44
CA THR A 255 12.17 28.32 1.23
C THR A 255 12.43 27.96 2.69
N SER A 256 11.79 26.89 3.18
CA SER A 256 11.79 26.55 4.61
C SER A 256 12.73 25.39 4.93
N VAL A 257 13.04 24.55 3.94
CA VAL A 257 13.66 23.23 4.15
C VAL A 257 14.83 23.01 3.17
N ALA A 258 15.91 22.41 3.65
CA ALA A 258 17.05 22.04 2.82
C ALA A 258 16.79 20.73 2.03
N ASN A 259 17.59 20.46 1.00
CA ASN A 259 17.53 19.22 0.19
C ASN A 259 16.18 19.00 -0.52
N VAL A 260 15.52 20.07 -0.93
CA VAL A 260 14.27 20.04 -1.70
C VAL A 260 14.55 20.39 -3.15
N THR A 261 14.28 19.47 -4.06
CA THR A 261 14.15 19.74 -5.49
C THR A 261 12.68 20.07 -5.79
N PHE A 262 12.41 21.21 -6.41
CA PHE A 262 11.06 21.62 -6.77
C PHE A 262 10.89 21.67 -8.28
N SER A 263 9.84 21.03 -8.78
CA SER A 263 9.44 21.04 -10.18
C SER A 263 8.04 21.63 -10.33
N GLU A 264 7.92 22.61 -11.21
CA GLU A 264 6.65 23.26 -11.53
C GLU A 264 6.08 22.69 -12.83
N TYR A 265 4.77 22.41 -12.84
CA TYR A 265 4.04 21.98 -14.03
C TYR A 265 2.86 22.90 -14.33
N ASN A 266 2.25 22.75 -15.50
CA ASN A 266 1.19 23.66 -15.95
C ASN A 266 -0.19 23.31 -15.38
N THR A 267 -0.54 22.03 -15.30
CA THR A 267 -1.89 21.59 -14.90
C THR A 267 -1.84 20.32 -14.06
N GLY A 268 -2.98 19.95 -13.45
CA GLY A 268 -3.13 18.73 -12.67
C GLY A 268 -3.00 18.96 -11.17
N GLN A 269 -3.44 17.96 -10.41
CA GLN A 269 -3.36 17.89 -8.96
C GLN A 269 -3.14 16.43 -8.58
N GLY A 270 -2.32 16.20 -7.56
CA GLY A 270 -2.06 14.87 -7.04
C GLY A 270 -1.43 13.94 -8.05
N THR A 271 -1.98 12.72 -8.15
CA THR A 271 -1.62 11.78 -9.22
C THR A 271 -2.00 12.29 -10.61
N GLY A 272 -2.96 13.21 -10.72
CA GLY A 272 -3.29 13.89 -11.97
C GLY A 272 -2.14 14.71 -12.55
N LEU A 273 -1.11 15.07 -11.76
CA LEU A 273 0.12 15.66 -12.28
C LEU A 273 0.82 14.76 -13.29
N LEU A 274 0.73 13.43 -13.13
CA LEU A 274 1.38 12.45 -14.00
C LEU A 274 0.85 12.47 -15.45
N SER A 275 -0.25 13.18 -15.71
CA SER A 275 -0.75 13.43 -17.06
C SER A 275 0.04 14.47 -17.84
N ASN A 276 0.92 15.25 -17.20
CA ASN A 276 1.81 16.17 -17.89
C ASN A 276 3.01 15.38 -18.45
N ASP A 277 3.43 15.75 -19.65
CA ASP A 277 4.61 15.17 -20.30
C ASP A 277 5.87 15.41 -19.45
N GLY A 278 6.69 14.36 -19.29
CA GLY A 278 7.97 14.43 -18.58
C GLY A 278 7.92 14.21 -17.08
N VAL A 279 6.78 14.39 -16.40
CA VAL A 279 6.71 14.27 -14.91
C VAL A 279 7.20 12.91 -14.43
N ALA A 280 6.70 11.84 -15.05
CA ALA A 280 7.06 10.49 -14.64
C ALA A 280 8.54 10.17 -14.93
N GLU A 281 9.08 10.68 -16.04
CA GLU A 281 10.49 10.57 -16.40
C GLU A 281 11.40 11.34 -15.42
N ASP A 282 10.99 12.55 -15.03
CA ASP A 282 11.70 13.38 -14.05
C ASP A 282 11.74 12.69 -12.69
N ILE A 283 10.63 12.09 -12.25
CA ILE A 283 10.55 11.32 -10.99
C ILE A 283 11.49 10.11 -11.04
N VAL A 284 11.41 9.31 -12.11
CA VAL A 284 12.25 8.10 -12.27
C VAL A 284 13.73 8.48 -12.30
N THR A 285 14.08 9.52 -13.05
CA THR A 285 15.46 10.02 -13.15
C THR A 285 15.96 10.49 -11.80
N TRP A 286 15.21 11.35 -11.12
CA TRP A 286 15.59 11.88 -9.82
C TRP A 286 15.75 10.77 -8.77
N LEU A 287 14.82 9.81 -8.70
CA LEU A 287 14.91 8.68 -7.77
C LEU A 287 16.13 7.80 -8.07
N THR A 288 16.36 7.49 -9.34
CA THR A 288 17.48 6.65 -9.76
C THR A 288 18.82 7.30 -9.40
N GLU A 289 18.97 8.60 -9.61
CA GLU A 289 20.18 9.33 -9.24
C GLU A 289 20.32 9.46 -7.71
N THR A 290 19.22 9.75 -7.02
CA THR A 290 19.24 9.97 -5.57
C THR A 290 19.59 8.69 -4.81
N LEU A 291 18.94 7.57 -5.13
CA LEU A 291 19.14 6.30 -4.43
C LEU A 291 20.46 5.61 -4.81
N LYS A 292 21.03 5.89 -5.99
CA LYS A 292 22.36 5.34 -6.36
C LYS A 292 23.53 6.06 -5.71
N ASN A 293 23.33 7.28 -5.22
CA ASN A 293 24.39 8.13 -4.67
C ASN A 293 24.48 8.08 -3.14
N GLN A 294 23.67 7.24 -2.48
CA GLN A 294 23.77 6.96 -1.04
C GLN A 294 24.70 5.77 -0.78
#